data_AF-A0A432FJ78-F1
#
_entry.id   AF-A0A432FJ78-F1
#
_cell.length_a   1.000
_cell.length_b   1.000
_cell.length_c   1.000
_cell.angle_alpha   90.00
_cell.angle_beta   90.00
_cell.angle_gamma   90.00
#
_symmetry.space_group_name_H-M   'P 1'
#
loop_
_entity.id
_entity.type
_entity.pdbx_description
1 polymer ?
#
loop_
_entity_poly.entity_id
_entity_poly.type
_entity_poly.pdbx_seq_one_letter_code
_entity_poly.pdbx_strand_id
1 'polypeptide(L)'
;TRKKATIRFGLVITIVGAFCSFSLGGGINITEFLGMSFFDFMDYLSSKYMLPIGGMLTAIFVLKKWGVDHFIEELKTGMDKSIISKEIIIVLLGIAATVVGFIIINEVLDIAFGIKLIQ
;
A
#
# COMPACT_ATOMS: atom_id res chain seq x y z
N THR A 1 16.72 7.45 -21.05
CA THR A 1 15.94 6.70 -22.07
C THR A 1 14.86 5.85 -21.43
N ARG A 2 13.58 6.16 -21.67
CA ARG A 2 12.42 5.44 -21.11
C ARG A 2 12.48 3.92 -21.39
N LYS A 3 12.91 3.51 -22.60
CA LYS A 3 13.10 2.10 -22.98
C LYS A 3 14.03 1.30 -22.06
N LYS A 4 15.16 1.88 -21.63
CA LYS A 4 16.12 1.18 -20.75
C LYS A 4 15.56 0.96 -19.33
N ALA A 5 14.76 1.91 -18.84
CA ALA A 5 14.09 1.77 -17.55
C ALA A 5 13.01 0.68 -17.62
N THR A 6 12.14 0.72 -18.63
CA THR A 6 11.06 -0.28 -18.81
C THR A 6 11.61 -1.70 -18.93
N ILE A 7 12.69 -1.91 -19.69
CA ILE A 7 13.29 -3.25 -19.85
C ILE A 7 13.87 -3.76 -18.52
N ARG A 8 14.55 -2.90 -17.75
CA ARG A 8 15.10 -3.30 -16.45
C ARG A 8 14.00 -3.63 -15.44
N PHE A 9 12.98 -2.79 -15.33
CA PHE A 9 11.85 -3.06 -14.44
C PHE A 9 11.08 -4.32 -14.87
N GLY A 10 10.81 -4.47 -16.17
CA GLY A 10 10.15 -5.65 -16.72
C GLY A 10 10.92 -6.93 -16.42
N LEU A 11 12.24 -6.94 -16.64
CA LEU A 11 13.09 -8.10 -16.38
C LEU A 11 13.10 -8.49 -14.89
N VAL A 12 13.20 -7.51 -13.99
CA VAL A 12 13.14 -7.76 -12.54
C VAL A 12 11.78 -8.35 -12.14
N ILE A 13 10.69 -7.76 -12.61
CA ILE A 13 9.33 -8.23 -12.30
C ILE A 13 9.09 -9.64 -12.86
N THR A 14 9.57 -9.93 -14.08
CA THR A 14 9.46 -11.27 -14.67
C THR A 14 10.22 -12.32 -13.90
N ILE A 15 11.44 -12.01 -13.42
CA ILE A 15 12.22 -12.94 -12.59
C ILE A 15 11.50 -13.20 -11.27
N VAL A 16 11.09 -12.15 -10.55
CA VAL A 16 10.36 -12.28 -9.28
C VAL A 16 9.04 -13.03 -9.47
N GLY A 17 8.30 -12.74 -10.54
CA GLY A 17 7.06 -13.43 -10.89
C GLY A 17 7.26 -14.90 -11.23
N ALA A 18 8.34 -15.26 -11.93
CA ALA A 18 8.67 -16.66 -12.20
C ALA A 18 8.99 -17.43 -10.92
N PHE A 19 9.71 -16.82 -9.97
CA PHE A 19 9.93 -17.40 -8.64
C PHE A 19 8.63 -17.58 -7.84
N CYS A 20 7.72 -16.60 -7.90
CA CYS A 20 6.37 -16.71 -7.32
C CYS A 20 5.58 -17.90 -7.91
N SER A 21 5.58 -18.07 -9.24
CA SER A 21 4.88 -19.18 -9.89
C SER A 21 5.51 -20.55 -9.57
N PHE A 22 6.83 -20.61 -9.46
CA PHE A 22 7.54 -21.85 -9.09
C PHE A 22 7.29 -22.26 -7.63
N SER A 23 7.03 -21.29 -6.75
CA SER A 23 6.63 -21.52 -5.36
C SER A 23 5.24 -22.17 -5.20
N LEU A 24 4.32 -21.94 -6.14
CA LEU A 24 2.99 -22.56 -6.18
C LEU A 24 3.01 -23.99 -6.76
N GLY A 25 3.99 -24.31 -7.61
CA GLY A 25 4.12 -25.58 -8.32
C GLY A 25 4.88 -26.70 -7.59
N GLY A 26 5.28 -26.50 -6.33
CA GLY A 26 5.96 -27.50 -5.50
C GLY A 26 7.50 -27.48 -5.55
N GLY A 27 8.13 -26.46 -6.14
CA GLY A 27 9.56 -26.49 -6.47
C GLY A 27 10.52 -25.86 -5.45
N ILE A 28 10.03 -25.10 -4.46
CA ILE A 28 10.92 -24.39 -3.53
C ILE A 28 10.24 -24.19 -2.17
N ASN A 29 10.33 -25.23 -1.33
CA ASN A 29 10.16 -25.12 0.12
C ASN A 29 11.38 -24.41 0.76
N ILE A 30 11.77 -23.23 0.27
CA ILE A 30 12.86 -22.43 0.90
C ILE A 30 12.37 -21.70 2.17
N THR A 31 11.09 -21.87 2.51
CA THR A 31 10.42 -21.34 3.70
C THR A 31 9.74 -22.44 4.52
N GLU A 32 10.34 -23.63 4.63
CA GLU A 32 9.97 -24.58 5.72
C GLU A 32 10.12 -23.95 7.12
N PHE A 33 10.96 -22.92 7.25
CA PHE A 33 11.13 -22.14 8.48
C PHE A 33 10.01 -21.12 8.76
N LEU A 34 9.18 -20.79 7.75
CA LEU A 34 8.13 -19.76 7.83
C LEU A 34 6.71 -20.29 7.58
N GLY A 35 6.56 -21.58 7.25
CA GLY A 35 5.26 -22.26 7.13
C GLY A 35 4.36 -21.78 5.98
N MET A 36 4.85 -20.95 5.05
CA MET A 36 4.09 -20.37 3.94
C MET A 36 4.92 -20.31 2.65
N SER A 37 4.24 -20.35 1.49
CA SER A 37 4.84 -20.24 0.15
C SER A 37 5.42 -18.83 -0.05
N PHE A 38 6.48 -18.67 -0.86
CA PHE A 38 7.01 -17.35 -1.22
C PHE A 38 5.94 -16.46 -1.88
N PHE A 39 5.02 -17.07 -2.63
CA PHE A 39 3.86 -16.38 -3.18
C PHE A 39 2.95 -15.81 -2.08
N ASP A 40 2.62 -16.62 -1.06
CA ASP A 40 1.75 -16.21 0.04
C ASP A 40 2.40 -15.11 0.90
N PHE A 41 3.73 -15.18 1.10
CA PHE A 41 4.47 -14.10 1.77
C PHE A 41 4.40 -12.79 0.98
N MET A 42 4.62 -12.84 -0.34
CA MET A 42 4.56 -11.66 -1.20
C MET A 42 3.15 -11.07 -1.26
N ASP A 43 2.12 -11.92 -1.31
CA ASP A 43 0.72 -11.49 -1.27
C ASP A 43 0.36 -10.87 0.09
N TYR A 44 0.74 -11.52 1.20
CA TYR A 44 0.52 -10.99 2.54
C TYR A 44 1.23 -9.64 2.74
N LEU A 45 2.50 -9.53 2.30
CA LEU A 45 3.26 -8.28 2.36
C LEU A 45 2.55 -7.15 1.60
N SER A 46 2.09 -7.43 0.38
CA SER A 46 1.46 -6.45 -0.50
C SER A 46 0.08 -6.02 0.02
N SER A 47 -0.79 -7.00 0.26
CA SER A 47 -2.21 -6.79 0.56
C SER A 47 -2.43 -6.25 1.96
N LYS A 48 -1.60 -6.66 2.95
CA LYS A 48 -1.76 -6.22 4.34
C LYS A 48 -0.91 -5.01 4.72
N TYR A 49 0.28 -4.82 4.16
CA TYR A 49 1.16 -3.71 4.56
C TYR A 49 1.34 -2.67 3.47
N MET A 50 1.69 -3.05 2.24
CA MET A 50 2.01 -2.06 1.21
C MET A 50 0.79 -1.20 0.86
N LEU A 51 -0.40 -1.81 0.76
CA LEU A 51 -1.62 -1.09 0.41
C LEU A 51 -2.03 -0.08 1.50
N PRO A 52 -2.16 -0.46 2.79
CA PRO A 52 -2.57 0.48 3.83
C PRO A 52 -1.48 1.52 4.12
N ILE A 53 -0.20 1.12 4.20
CA ILE A 53 0.90 2.07 4.44
C ILE A 53 0.98 3.09 3.29
N GLY A 54 0.83 2.64 2.03
CA GLY A 54 0.78 3.53 0.88
C GLY A 54 -0.39 4.52 0.95
N GLY A 55 -1.58 4.06 1.32
CA GLY A 55 -2.76 4.91 1.52
C GLY A 55 -2.57 5.93 2.66
N MET A 56 -2.00 5.52 3.79
CA MET A 56 -1.73 6.41 4.91
C MET A 56 -0.70 7.48 4.55
N LEU A 57 0.41 7.08 3.90
CA LEU A 57 1.46 8.01 3.50
C LEU A 57 0.96 9.04 2.49
N THR A 58 0.11 8.63 1.54
CA THR A 58 -0.49 9.58 0.57
C THR A 58 -1.45 10.55 1.27
N ALA A 59 -2.31 10.07 2.17
CA ALA A 59 -3.21 10.93 2.94
C ALA A 59 -2.45 11.95 3.81
N ILE A 60 -1.41 11.50 4.54
CA ILE A 60 -0.55 12.40 5.34
C ILE A 60 0.22 13.38 4.45
N PHE A 61 0.69 12.92 3.28
CA PHE A 61 1.41 13.78 2.34
C PHE A 61 0.55 14.93 1.84
N VAL A 62 -0.72 14.66 1.47
CA VAL A 62 -1.67 15.70 1.04
C VAL A 62 -2.00 16.65 2.18
N LEU A 63 -2.23 16.13 3.40
CA LEU A 63 -2.57 16.94 4.57
C LEU A 63 -1.41 17.82 5.06
N LYS A 64 -0.18 17.31 5.07
CA LYS A 64 0.97 17.98 5.73
C LYS A 64 1.93 18.68 4.77
N LYS A 65 2.25 18.09 3.62
CA LYS A 65 3.34 18.57 2.74
C LYS A 65 2.84 19.28 1.48
N TRP A 66 1.78 18.77 0.86
CA TRP A 66 1.18 19.44 -0.31
C TRP A 66 0.29 20.61 0.12
N GLY A 67 -0.51 20.41 1.16
CA GLY A 67 -1.51 21.39 1.60
C GLY A 67 -2.80 21.21 0.82
N VAL A 68 -3.91 21.18 1.55
CA VAL A 68 -5.23 20.87 1.00
C VAL A 68 -5.68 21.91 -0.03
N ASP A 69 -5.25 23.17 0.13
CA ASP A 69 -5.62 24.26 -0.77
C ASP A 69 -5.08 24.04 -2.19
N HIS A 70 -3.78 23.72 -2.32
CA HIS A 70 -3.16 23.40 -3.61
C HIS A 70 -3.71 22.12 -4.22
N PHE A 71 -4.03 21.12 -3.40
CA PHE A 71 -4.69 19.91 -3.88
C PHE A 71 -6.07 20.21 -4.49
N ILE A 72 -6.85 21.11 -3.88
CA ILE A 72 -8.16 21.52 -4.40
C ILE A 72 -8.04 22.35 -5.67
N GLU A 73 -7.04 23.24 -5.76
CA GLU A 73 -6.78 24.01 -6.98
C GLU A 73 -6.49 23.09 -8.16
N GLU A 74 -5.59 22.12 -7.99
CA GLU A 74 -5.28 21.10 -9.01
C GLU A 74 -6.52 20.25 -9.37
N LEU A 75 -7.32 19.87 -8.37
CA LEU A 75 -8.57 19.15 -8.61
C LEU A 75 -9.59 19.98 -9.40
N LYS A 76 -9.69 21.28 -9.16
CA LYS A 76 -10.60 22.20 -9.88
C LYS A 76 -10.11 22.48 -11.30
N THR A 77 -8.80 22.54 -11.52
CA THR A 77 -8.24 22.67 -12.87
C THR A 77 -8.48 21.39 -13.69
N GLY A 78 -8.45 20.22 -13.06
CA GLY A 78 -8.72 18.93 -13.71
C GLY A 78 -10.22 18.57 -13.86
N MET A 79 -11.07 18.98 -12.93
CA MET A 79 -12.53 18.83 -12.98
C MET A 79 -13.22 20.17 -13.18
N ASP A 80 -13.60 20.44 -14.43
CA ASP A 80 -14.40 21.59 -14.79
C ASP A 80 -15.69 21.62 -13.92
N LYS A 81 -15.81 22.64 -13.05
CA LYS A 81 -16.95 22.96 -12.17
C LYS A 81 -17.26 22.09 -10.93
N SER A 82 -16.29 21.43 -10.28
CA SER A 82 -16.57 20.83 -8.97
C SER A 82 -16.39 21.82 -7.80
N ILE A 83 -17.48 22.10 -7.07
CA ILE A 83 -17.47 22.94 -5.86
C ILE A 83 -17.04 22.07 -4.66
N ILE A 84 -15.80 21.61 -4.65
CA ILE A 84 -15.32 20.78 -3.54
C ILE A 84 -14.86 21.69 -2.40
N SER A 85 -15.54 21.58 -1.26
CA SER A 85 -15.22 22.30 -0.04
C SER A 85 -13.97 21.71 0.62
N LYS A 86 -13.12 22.60 1.14
CA LYS A 86 -11.89 22.24 1.84
C LYS A 86 -12.13 21.32 3.03
N GLU A 87 -13.20 21.56 3.78
CA GLU A 87 -13.51 20.75 4.96
C GLU A 87 -13.80 19.29 4.60
N ILE A 88 -14.48 19.02 3.48
CA ILE A 88 -14.82 17.64 3.07
C ILE A 88 -13.57 16.84 2.78
N ILE A 89 -12.59 17.41 2.07
CA ILE A 89 -11.33 16.72 1.76
C ILE A 89 -10.50 16.48 3.03
N ILE A 90 -10.43 17.46 3.93
CA ILE A 90 -9.70 17.30 5.20
C ILE A 90 -10.33 16.21 6.06
N VAL A 91 -11.65 16.22 6.18
CA VAL A 91 -12.38 15.22 6.96
C VAL A 91 -12.23 13.84 6.32
N LEU A 92 -12.39 13.73 5.00
CA LEU A 92 -12.24 12.48 4.27
C LEU A 92 -10.84 11.89 4.40
N LEU A 93 -9.80 12.67 4.06
CA LEU A 93 -8.40 12.22 4.14
C LEU A 93 -7.94 12.00 5.58
N GLY A 94 -8.42 12.82 6.51
CA GLY A 94 -8.13 12.70 7.94
C GLY A 94 -8.73 11.42 8.54
N ILE A 95 -10.00 11.13 8.25
CA ILE A 95 -10.65 9.87 8.65
C ILE A 95 -9.92 8.69 8.00
N ALA A 96 -9.63 8.75 6.70
CA ALA A 96 -8.90 7.69 6.00
C ALA A 96 -7.53 7.42 6.64
N ALA A 97 -6.71 8.45 6.90
CA ALA A 97 -5.42 8.30 7.56
C ALA A 97 -5.56 7.72 8.97
N THR A 98 -6.58 8.13 9.72
CA THR A 98 -6.83 7.66 11.09
C THR A 98 -7.24 6.19 11.11
N VAL A 99 -8.21 5.79 10.27
CA VAL A 99 -8.69 4.41 10.16
C VAL A 99 -7.55 3.49 9.72
N VAL A 100 -6.78 3.90 8.70
CA VAL A 100 -5.65 3.12 8.20
C VAL A 100 -4.53 3.02 9.24
N GLY A 101 -4.24 4.11 9.95
CA GLY A 101 -3.30 4.09 11.07
C GLY A 101 -3.73 3.13 12.18
N PHE A 102 -5.02 3.11 12.51
CA PHE A 102 -5.59 2.17 13.48
C PHE A 102 -5.48 0.71 13.01
N ILE A 103 -5.74 0.43 11.72
CA ILE A 103 -5.58 -0.91 11.12
C ILE A 103 -4.13 -1.37 11.24
N ILE A 104 -3.16 -0.52 10.86
CA ILE A 104 -1.72 -0.88 10.93
C ILE A 104 -1.27 -1.08 12.37
N ILE A 105 -1.71 -0.24 13.32
CA ILE A 105 -1.38 -0.40 14.74
C ILE A 105 -1.89 -1.74 15.27
N ASN A 106 -3.14 -2.10 14.96
CA ASN A 106 -3.70 -3.39 15.37
C ASN A 106 -2.92 -4.57 14.76
N GLU A 107 -2.59 -4.51 13.47
CA GLU A 107 -1.83 -5.57 12.81
C GLU A 107 -0.40 -5.69 13.37
N VAL A 108 0.27 -4.57 13.65
CA VAL A 108 1.61 -4.55 14.27
C VAL A 108 1.58 -5.09 15.70
N LEU A 109 0.53 -4.78 16.47
CA LEU A 109 0.35 -5.33 17.82
C LEU A 109 0.13 -6.85 17.79
N ASP A 110 -0.64 -7.35 16.83
CA ASP A 110 -0.90 -8.78 16.69
C ASP A 110 0.39 -9.56 16.39
N ILE A 111 1.30 -8.97 15.61
CA ILE A 111 2.58 -9.60 15.22
C ILE A 111 3.66 -9.43 16.29
N ALA A 112 3.74 -8.26 16.93
CA ALA A 112 4.78 -7.96 17.90
C ALA A 112 4.48 -8.54 19.29
N PHE A 113 3.20 -8.66 19.67
CA PHE A 113 2.79 -9.11 21.00
C PHE A 113 1.99 -10.41 21.00
N GLY A 114 1.53 -10.93 19.85
CA GLY A 114 0.79 -12.19 19.77
C GLY A 114 -0.56 -12.19 20.50
N ILE A 115 -1.08 -11.01 20.85
CA ILE A 115 -2.36 -10.85 21.53
C ILE A 115 -3.43 -10.58 20.47
N LYS A 116 -4.16 -11.64 20.10
CA LYS A 116 -5.37 -11.55 19.26
C LYS A 116 -6.45 -10.76 20.00
N LEU A 117 -6.62 -9.49 19.65
CA LEU A 117 -7.65 -8.65 20.28
C LEU A 117 -8.97 -8.59 19.51
N ILE A 118 -9.05 -9.12 18.29
CA ILE A 118 -10.33 -9.29 17.58
C ILE A 118 -10.27 -10.58 16.75
N GLN A 119 -11.22 -11.46 17.02
CA GLN A 119 -11.51 -12.68 16.26
C GLN A 119 -12.36 -12.33 15.03
#